data_AF-A0A0C3CC39-F1
#
_entry.id   AF-A0A0C3CC39-F1
#
_cell.length_a   1.000
_cell.length_b   1.000
_cell.length_c   1.000
_cell.angle_alpha   90.00
_cell.angle_beta   90.00
_cell.angle_gamma   90.00
#
_symmetry.space_group_name_H-M   'P 1'
#
loop_
_entity.id
_entity.type
_entity.pdbx_description
1 polymer ?
#
loop_
_entity_poly.entity_id
_entity_poly.type
_entity_poly.pdbx_seq_one_letter_code
_entity_poly.pdbx_strand_id
1 'polypeptide(L)'
;MSNTPEAVKPEFDFWEFVSCARCHLAFSSDLGVPQIPFWLTECGHIPCHFPDADQSCAQCGERGIQLVPLQQNVCLKYYLLCLS
;
A
#
# COMPACT_ATOMS: atom_id res chain seq x y z
N MET A 1 9.54 3.03 -44.75
CA MET A 1 9.32 3.60 -43.40
C MET A 1 8.14 2.85 -42.81
N SER A 2 8.41 1.80 -42.03
CA SER A 2 7.38 0.92 -41.49
C SER A 2 7.01 1.39 -40.09
N ASN A 3 5.87 2.07 -39.96
CA ASN A 3 5.28 2.38 -38.66
C ASN A 3 4.72 1.08 -38.08
N THR A 4 5.48 0.43 -37.20
CA THR A 4 4.95 -0.63 -36.34
C THR A 4 4.16 0.07 -35.24
N PRO A 5 2.88 -0.23 -35.02
CA PRO A 5 2.18 0.30 -33.86
C PRO A 5 2.90 -0.22 -32.62
N GLU A 6 3.58 0.69 -31.91
CA GLU A 6 4.08 0.40 -30.57
C GLU A 6 2.89 -0.06 -29.74
N ALA A 7 2.89 -1.35 -29.39
CA ALA A 7 1.91 -1.89 -28.47
C ALA A 7 1.99 -1.04 -27.19
N VAL A 8 0.91 -0.32 -26.88
CA VAL A 8 0.73 0.38 -25.62
C VAL A 8 0.89 -0.68 -24.54
N LYS A 9 2.05 -0.70 -23.88
CA LYS A 9 2.23 -1.51 -22.69
C LYS A 9 1.23 -0.98 -21.67
N PRO A 10 0.37 -1.82 -21.07
CA PRO A 10 -0.43 -1.35 -19.95
C PRO A 10 0.54 -0.78 -18.91
N GLU A 11 0.34 0.48 -18.55
CA GLU A 11 1.06 1.08 -17.43
C GLU A 11 0.75 0.21 -16.21
N PHE A 12 1.75 -0.50 -15.72
CA PHE A 12 1.61 -1.37 -14.57
C PHE A 12 1.34 -0.50 -13.34
N ASP A 13 0.11 -0.49 -12.85
CA ASP A 13 -0.23 0.17 -11.61
C ASP A 13 -0.07 -0.80 -10.44
N PHE A 14 1.09 -0.70 -9.78
CA PHE A 14 1.40 -1.49 -8.58
C PHE A 14 0.31 -1.40 -7.51
N TRP A 15 -0.39 -0.27 -7.42
CA TRP A 15 -1.37 -0.02 -6.37
C TRP A 15 -2.61 -0.90 -6.50
N GLU A 16 -2.89 -1.47 -7.67
CA GLU A 16 -3.94 -2.47 -7.86
C GLU A 16 -3.71 -3.75 -7.03
N PHE A 17 -2.45 -4.03 -6.65
CA PHE A 17 -2.08 -5.20 -5.85
C PHE A 17 -1.98 -4.89 -4.36
N VAL A 18 -2.06 -3.62 -3.98
CA VAL A 18 -1.99 -3.19 -2.59
C VAL A 18 -3.34 -3.38 -1.94
N SER A 19 -3.40 -4.22 -0.92
CA SER A 19 -4.64 -4.51 -0.19
C SER A 19 -4.38 -4.71 1.28
N CYS A 20 -5.44 -4.61 2.08
CA CYS A 20 -5.32 -4.87 3.49
C CYS A 20 -4.97 -6.32 3.77
N ALA A 21 -3.98 -6.52 4.62
CA ALA A 21 -3.48 -7.81 5.06
C ALA A 21 -4.57 -8.67 5.76
N ARG A 22 -5.48 -8.01 6.50
CA ARG A 22 -6.59 -8.66 7.23
C ARG A 22 -7.88 -8.74 6.41
N CYS A 23 -8.29 -7.60 5.83
CA CYS A 23 -9.63 -7.44 5.23
C CYS A 23 -9.63 -7.66 3.71
N HIS A 24 -8.45 -7.76 3.08
CA HIS A 24 -8.23 -7.83 1.63
C HIS A 24 -8.89 -6.70 0.83
N LEU A 25 -9.31 -5.62 1.51
CA LEU A 25 -9.80 -4.42 0.86
C LEU A 25 -8.68 -3.82 0.03
N ALA A 26 -8.90 -3.70 -1.27
CA ALA A 26 -7.96 -3.06 -2.18
C ALA A 26 -7.80 -1.58 -1.80
N PHE A 27 -6.57 -1.09 -1.92
CA PHE A 27 -6.28 0.33 -1.85
C PHE A 27 -6.83 1.00 -3.11
N SER A 28 -7.82 1.87 -2.97
CA SER A 28 -8.34 2.68 -4.08
C SER A 28 -7.85 4.11 -3.91
N SER A 29 -7.18 4.64 -4.91
CA SER A 29 -6.71 6.02 -4.94
C SER A 29 -7.73 7.00 -5.51
N ASP A 30 -8.97 6.56 -5.78
CA ASP A 30 -9.98 7.41 -6.41
C ASP A 30 -10.28 8.67 -5.57
N LEU A 31 -9.99 9.80 -6.21
CA LEU A 31 -10.02 11.16 -5.68
C LEU A 31 -11.47 11.62 -5.44
N GLY A 32 -12.06 11.32 -4.29
CA GLY A 32 -13.36 11.92 -3.95
C GLY A 32 -14.10 11.40 -2.73
N VAL A 33 -13.72 10.26 -2.16
CA VAL A 33 -14.37 9.69 -0.98
C VAL A 33 -13.37 9.73 0.19
N PRO A 34 -13.78 9.98 1.45
CA PRO A 34 -12.87 9.84 2.59
C PRO A 34 -12.31 8.42 2.61
N GLN A 35 -11.08 8.29 2.11
CA GLN A 35 -10.32 7.06 2.03
C GLN A 35 -10.11 6.59 3.46
N ILE A 36 -10.56 5.37 3.77
CA ILE A 36 -10.13 4.69 4.98
C ILE A 36 -8.60 4.77 5.00
N PRO A 37 -7.97 5.33 6.06
CA PRO A 37 -6.52 5.45 6.05
C PRO A 37 -5.93 4.05 6.09
N PHE A 38 -5.23 3.68 5.02
CA PHE A 38 -4.34 2.54 5.01
C PHE A 38 -3.04 2.94 5.72
N TRP A 39 -2.45 2.00 6.44
CA TRP A 39 -1.19 2.21 7.15
C TRP A 39 -0.16 1.20 6.67
N LEU A 40 1.11 1.59 6.69
CA LEU A 40 2.23 0.68 6.55
C LEU A 40 2.80 0.39 7.93
N THR A 41 2.93 -0.90 8.24
CA THR A 41 3.59 -1.39 9.46
C THR A 41 5.07 -1.70 9.17
N GLU A 42 5.92 -1.68 10.19
CA GLU A 42 7.35 -2.08 10.05
C GLU A 42 7.51 -3.54 9.61
N CYS A 43 6.56 -4.41 9.95
CA CYS A 43 6.56 -5.80 9.50
C CYS A 43 6.06 -5.99 8.05
N GLY A 44 5.76 -4.91 7.33
CA GLY A 44 5.36 -4.93 5.92
C GLY A 44 3.88 -5.24 5.65
N HIS A 45 3.10 -5.58 6.68
CA HIS A 45 1.65 -5.75 6.55
C HIS A 45 0.94 -4.39 6.47
N ILE A 46 -0.15 -4.35 5.70
CA ILE A 46 -0.91 -3.13 5.46
C ILE A 46 -2.30 -3.27 6.09
N PRO A 47 -2.63 -2.61 7.21
CA PRO A 47 -3.99 -2.60 7.73
C PRO A 47 -4.85 -1.47 7.13
N CYS A 48 -6.11 -1.82 6.83
CA CYS A 48 -7.21 -0.88 6.66
C CYS A 48 -7.63 -0.41 8.08
N HIS A 49 -7.55 0.89 8.41
CA HIS A 49 -7.71 1.49 9.76
C HIS A 49 -6.54 1.32 10.75
N PHE A 50 -6.51 2.19 11.77
CA PHE A 50 -5.57 2.12 12.89
C PHE A 50 -5.78 0.78 13.62
N PRO A 51 -4.73 -0.05 13.80
CA PRO A 51 -4.82 -1.30 14.53
C PRO A 51 -5.13 -1.03 16.00
N ASP A 52 -5.54 -2.08 16.70
CA ASP A 52 -5.94 -2.05 18.09
C ASP A 52 -4.96 -1.25 18.98
N ALA A 53 -5.47 -0.71 20.10
CA ALA A 53 -4.75 0.25 20.96
C ALA A 53 -3.37 -0.24 21.49
N ASP A 54 -3.11 -1.54 21.38
CA ASP A 54 -1.85 -2.18 21.74
C ASP A 54 -0.75 -2.08 20.66
N GLN A 55 -1.05 -1.44 19.52
CA GLN A 55 -0.15 -1.31 18.38
C GLN A 55 0.42 -2.67 17.98
N SER A 56 -0.46 -3.67 17.87
CA SER A 56 -0.09 -4.99 17.40
C SER A 56 -0.43 -5.18 15.92
N CYS A 57 0.41 -5.92 15.19
CA CYS A 57 0.12 -6.31 13.83
C CYS A 57 -0.96 -7.39 13.84
N ALA A 58 -2.08 -7.06 13.21
CA ALA A 58 -3.22 -7.93 12.98
C ALA A 58 -2.91 -9.30 12.34
N GLN A 59 -1.82 -9.40 11.59
CA GLN A 59 -1.49 -10.58 10.77
C GLN A 59 -0.39 -11.45 11.36
N CYS A 60 0.72 -10.86 11.81
CA CYS A 60 1.83 -11.62 12.40
C CYS A 60 1.91 -11.55 13.93
N GLY A 61 1.13 -10.67 14.57
CA GLY A 61 1.12 -10.50 16.03
C GLY A 61 2.30 -9.71 16.61
N GLU A 62 3.14 -9.10 15.76
CA GLU A 62 4.23 -8.21 16.19
C GLU A 62 3.67 -7.06 17.04
N ARG A 63 4.32 -6.70 18.16
CA ARG A 63 3.78 -5.72 19.12
C ARG A 63 4.62 -4.45 19.13
N GLY A 64 3.99 -3.33 19.46
CA GLY A 64 4.67 -2.03 19.51
C GLY A 64 5.11 -1.57 18.11
N ILE A 65 4.36 -1.95 17.07
CA ILE A 65 4.68 -1.59 15.69
C ILE A 65 4.42 -0.11 15.43
N GLN A 66 5.33 0.55 14.71
CA GLN A 66 5.08 1.88 14.21
C GLN A 66 4.19 1.84 12.96
N LEU A 67 3.37 2.89 12.82
CA LEU A 67 2.43 3.04 11.73
C LEU A 67 2.74 4.31 10.96
N VAL A 68 2.91 4.16 9.66
CA VAL A 68 3.07 5.30 8.75
C VAL A 68 1.85 5.34 7.83
N PRO A 69 1.21 6.50 7.61
CA PRO A 69 0.13 6.60 6.63
C PRO A 69 0.60 6.11 5.26
N LEU A 70 -0.13 5.14 4.69
CA LEU A 70 0.15 4.67 3.35
C LEU A 70 -0.39 5.69 2.36
N GLN A 71 0.50 6.40 1.67
CA GLN A 71 0.14 7.36 0.64
C GLN A 71 0.91 7.08 -0.65
N GLN A 72 0.19 7.11 -1.77
CA GLN A 72 0.74 6.86 -3.11
C GLN A 72 1.95 7.74 -3.44
N ASN A 73 1.86 9.01 -3.07
CA ASN A 73 2.88 10.04 -3.29
C ASN A 73 4.03 10.01 -2.26
N VAL A 74 3.89 9.30 -1.14
CA VAL A 74 4.92 9.25 -0.06
C VAL A 74 5.72 7.94 -0.09
N CYS A 75 5.16 6.88 -0.68
CA CYS A 75 5.80 5.56 -0.79
C CYS A 75 7.18 5.62 -1.47
N LEU A 76 7.40 6.56 -2.40
CA LEU A 76 8.68 6.75 -3.10
C LEU A 76 9.89 7.02 -2.19
N LYS A 77 9.70 7.57 -0.98
CA LYS A 77 10.82 7.84 -0.06
C LYS A 77 11.20 6.66 0.83
N TYR A 78 10.25 5.79 1.18
CA TYR A 78 10.49 4.62 2.01
C TYR A 78 10.73 3.34 1.19
N TYR A 79 10.39 3.34 -0.11
CA TYR A 79 10.61 2.20 -1.02
C TYR A 79 12.10 1.80 -1.16
N LEU A 80 13.02 2.76 -1.02
CA LEU A 80 14.46 2.48 -1.02
C LEU A 80 14.90 1.56 0.14
N LEU A 81 14.10 1.46 1.22
CA LEU A 81 14.35 0.55 2.34
C LEU A 81 13.66 -0.82 2.18
N CYS A 82 12.65 -0.94 1.30
CA CYS A 82 11.93 -2.20 1.09
C CYS A 82 12.57 -3.10 0.01
N LEU A 83 13.55 -2.57 -0.74
CA LEU A 83 14.27 -3.25 -1.81
C LEU A 83 15.74 -3.59 -1.48
N SER A 84 16.20 -3.38 -0.24
CA SER A 84 17.55 -3.73 0.22
C SER A 84 17.55 -4.90 1.19
#